data_AF-A0A3G8YLS1-F1
#
_entry.id   AF-A0A3G8YLS1-F1
#
_cell.length_a   1.000
_cell.length_b   1.000
_cell.length_c   1.000
_cell.angle_alpha   90.00
_cell.angle_beta   90.00
_cell.angle_gamma   90.00
#
_symmetry.space_group_name_H-M   'P 1'
#
loop_
_entity.id
_entity.type
_entity.pdbx_description
1 polymer ?
#
loop_
_entity_poly.entity_id
_entity_poly.type
_entity_poly.pdbx_seq_one_letter_code
_entity_poly.pdbx_strand_id
1 'polypeptide(L)'
;MRDNIINSVASGKIGWTSDMSLALTVSIWWIACQVDENYRKKTLFIAIVNVILFSFMSLLSLSRDTLLTAILILLIIQLSNYKIHNLRSRLRVLLAILSGIVLFTIVFVFIGNSRASGGNDTYLSQFIGYFPSSYNRLAALIEGKLQFPSSGIGYYSTQGLWDFPVLSNIFNFYSIGREMGLDLPLSNLDNWSQQFTAVSSSGLNRSFIWLTTYGFAFADFRWFGIFYFLFSGCFIGIAYYYFRNRSLIGGIMYPYLLTTVIKWWSISYFSTRTTSIFVIVAVLIWFLSFILHASLLRKNESSSLIVSGTGQ
;
A
#
# COMPACT_ATOMS: atom_id res chain seq x y z
N MET A 1 -28.88 -9.72 3.64
CA MET A 1 -27.63 -10.48 3.32
C MET A 1 -26.63 -9.62 2.53
N ARG A 2 -27.03 -8.97 1.43
CA ARG A 2 -26.19 -8.04 0.66
C ARG A 2 -25.57 -6.92 1.52
N ASP A 3 -26.36 -6.27 2.36
CA ASP A 3 -25.87 -5.17 3.22
C ASP A 3 -24.92 -5.66 4.31
N ASN A 4 -25.07 -6.90 4.79
CA ASN A 4 -24.13 -7.50 5.74
C ASN A 4 -22.79 -7.84 5.09
N ILE A 5 -22.79 -8.24 3.82
CA ILE A 5 -21.56 -8.48 3.05
C ILE A 5 -20.88 -7.15 2.73
N ILE A 6 -21.66 -6.14 2.28
CA ILE A 6 -21.14 -4.79 2.03
C ILE A 6 -20.57 -4.20 3.31
N ASN A 7 -21.28 -4.29 4.44
CA ASN A 7 -20.80 -3.82 5.74
C ASN A 7 -19.61 -4.62 6.24
N SER A 8 -19.50 -5.93 5.97
CA SER A 8 -18.32 -6.74 6.38
C SER A 8 -17.08 -6.46 5.53
N VAL A 9 -17.27 -6.17 4.24
CA VAL A 9 -16.21 -5.76 3.32
C VAL A 9 -15.80 -4.30 3.59
N ALA A 10 -16.76 -3.40 3.83
CA ALA A 10 -16.55 -1.98 4.11
C ALA A 10 -16.03 -1.72 5.54
N SER A 11 -16.43 -2.53 6.54
CA SER A 11 -15.92 -2.44 7.92
C SER A 11 -14.47 -2.93 8.08
N GLY A 12 -13.79 -3.29 7.00
CA GLY A 12 -12.36 -3.59 7.03
C GLY A 12 -12.00 -4.94 7.67
N LYS A 13 -12.98 -5.78 8.06
CA LYS A 13 -12.72 -7.13 8.62
C LYS A 13 -11.96 -8.05 7.66
N ILE A 14 -12.16 -7.85 6.35
CA ILE A 14 -11.41 -8.53 5.27
C ILE A 14 -10.34 -7.61 4.66
N GLY A 15 -10.35 -6.31 4.94
CA GLY A 15 -9.47 -5.34 4.31
C GLY A 15 -7.97 -5.64 4.53
N TRP A 16 -7.61 -6.12 5.72
CA TRP A 16 -6.23 -6.44 6.05
C TRP A 16 -5.69 -7.68 5.33
N THR A 17 -6.56 -8.61 4.87
CA THR A 17 -6.10 -9.79 4.13
C THR A 17 -5.66 -9.42 2.72
N SER A 18 -6.32 -8.43 2.10
CA SER A 18 -5.89 -7.84 0.82
C SER A 18 -4.54 -7.14 0.97
N ASP A 19 -4.38 -6.33 2.02
CA ASP A 19 -3.11 -5.66 2.36
C ASP A 19 -1.98 -6.68 2.60
N MET A 20 -2.27 -7.76 3.35
CA MET A 20 -1.33 -8.84 3.64
C MET A 20 -0.94 -9.61 2.38
N SER A 21 -1.93 -9.97 1.55
CA SER A 21 -1.70 -10.67 0.28
C SER A 21 -0.86 -9.81 -0.68
N LEU A 22 -1.08 -8.50 -0.70
CA LEU A 22 -0.22 -7.56 -1.42
C LEU A 22 1.21 -7.59 -0.88
N ALA A 23 1.42 -7.41 0.42
CA ALA A 23 2.75 -7.45 1.04
C ALA A 23 3.49 -8.78 0.76
N LEU A 24 2.79 -9.92 0.85
CA LEU A 24 3.33 -11.22 0.51
C LEU A 24 3.67 -11.33 -0.99
N THR A 25 2.82 -10.82 -1.88
CA THR A 25 3.10 -10.79 -3.32
C THR A 25 4.40 -10.06 -3.61
N VAL A 26 4.57 -8.87 -3.04
CA VAL A 26 5.78 -8.05 -3.18
C VAL A 26 7.00 -8.82 -2.67
N SER A 27 6.88 -9.43 -1.50
CA SER A 27 7.96 -10.17 -0.85
C SER A 27 8.40 -11.38 -1.67
N ILE A 28 7.45 -12.22 -2.10
CA ILE A 28 7.72 -13.43 -2.88
C ILE A 28 8.29 -13.06 -4.25
N TRP A 29 7.75 -12.01 -4.89
CA TRP A 29 8.25 -11.54 -6.19
C TRP A 29 9.67 -10.98 -6.09
N TRP A 30 9.97 -10.23 -5.04
CA TRP A 30 11.33 -9.76 -4.77
C TRP A 30 12.30 -10.91 -4.54
N ILE A 31 11.93 -11.90 -3.71
CA ILE A 31 12.75 -13.11 -3.47
C ILE A 31 12.95 -13.89 -4.77
N ALA A 32 11.92 -14.03 -5.61
CA ALA A 32 12.01 -14.71 -6.91
C ALA A 32 13.03 -14.06 -7.85
N CYS A 33 13.30 -12.76 -7.70
CA CYS A 33 14.30 -12.05 -8.48
C CYS A 33 15.73 -12.26 -7.98
N GLN A 34 15.91 -12.83 -6.79
CA GLN A 34 17.22 -13.03 -6.16
C GLN A 34 17.67 -14.49 -6.06
N VAL A 35 16.74 -15.45 -6.06
CA VAL A 35 17.05 -16.88 -5.96
C VAL A 35 17.56 -17.47 -7.28
N ASP A 36 18.32 -18.55 -7.16
CA ASP A 36 18.81 -19.34 -8.30
C ASP A 36 17.67 -19.89 -9.17
N GLU A 37 17.99 -20.20 -10.43
CA GLU A 37 17.03 -20.62 -11.45
C GLU A 37 16.19 -21.85 -11.03
N ASN A 38 16.79 -22.78 -10.29
CA ASN A 38 16.14 -23.99 -9.77
C ASN A 38 14.98 -23.68 -8.80
N TYR A 39 15.12 -22.65 -7.97
CA TYR A 39 14.10 -22.23 -7.00
C TYR A 39 13.18 -21.16 -7.58
N ARG A 40 13.69 -20.35 -8.52
CA ARG A 40 12.96 -19.24 -9.15
C ARG A 40 11.61 -19.66 -9.73
N LYS A 41 11.54 -20.79 -10.43
CA LYS A 41 10.26 -21.28 -11.02
C LYS A 41 9.21 -21.57 -9.94
N LYS A 42 9.61 -22.20 -8.83
CA LYS A 42 8.70 -22.50 -7.71
C LYS A 42 8.25 -21.23 -7.00
N THR A 43 9.18 -20.31 -6.72
CA THR A 43 8.87 -19.04 -6.08
C THR A 43 7.95 -18.18 -6.95
N LEU A 44 8.20 -18.12 -8.27
CA LEU A 44 7.31 -17.42 -9.21
C LEU A 44 5.93 -18.05 -9.28
N PHE A 45 5.83 -19.38 -9.27
CA PHE A 45 4.53 -20.05 -9.23
C PHE A 45 3.71 -19.63 -8.00
N ILE A 46 4.33 -19.65 -6.80
CA ILE A 46 3.68 -19.19 -5.57
C ILE A 46 3.28 -17.70 -5.69
N ALA A 47 4.14 -16.87 -6.26
CA ALA A 47 3.86 -15.45 -6.48
C ALA A 47 2.63 -15.25 -7.38
N ILE A 48 2.56 -15.98 -8.50
CA ILE A 48 1.44 -15.93 -9.46
C ILE A 48 0.14 -16.38 -8.78
N VAL A 49 0.17 -17.48 -8.02
CA VAL A 49 -1.01 -17.95 -7.27
C VAL A 49 -1.49 -16.87 -6.29
N ASN A 50 -0.57 -16.23 -5.55
CA ASN A 50 -0.94 -15.15 -4.64
C ASN A 50 -1.46 -13.91 -5.36
N VAL A 51 -0.91 -13.55 -6.54
CA VAL A 51 -1.43 -12.46 -7.38
C VAL A 51 -2.85 -12.76 -7.85
N ILE A 52 -3.16 -14.00 -8.23
CA ILE A 52 -4.51 -14.40 -8.64
C ILE A 52 -5.48 -14.26 -7.47
N LEU A 53 -5.11 -14.76 -6.28
CA LEU A 53 -5.92 -14.63 -5.07
C LEU A 53 -6.13 -13.17 -4.68
N PHE A 54 -5.06 -12.37 -4.68
CA PHE A 54 -5.11 -10.93 -4.44
C PHE A 54 -6.04 -10.21 -5.43
N SER A 55 -5.92 -10.54 -6.71
CA SER A 55 -6.74 -9.95 -7.77
C SER A 55 -8.21 -10.30 -7.59
N PHE A 56 -8.50 -11.57 -7.26
CA PHE A 56 -9.86 -12.02 -6.97
C PHE A 56 -10.46 -11.26 -5.77
N MET A 57 -9.72 -11.11 -4.66
CA MET A 57 -10.17 -10.33 -3.50
C MET A 57 -10.37 -8.84 -3.83
N SER A 58 -9.49 -8.28 -4.65
CA SER A 58 -9.58 -6.88 -5.07
C SER A 58 -10.76 -6.63 -6.01
N LEU A 59 -11.08 -7.59 -6.88
CA LEU A 59 -12.27 -7.55 -7.74
C LEU A 59 -13.56 -7.68 -6.92
N LEU A 60 -13.59 -8.56 -5.91
CA LEU A 60 -14.74 -8.69 -5.00
C LEU A 60 -15.00 -7.42 -4.19
N SER A 61 -13.94 -6.74 -3.74
CA SER A 61 -14.06 -5.44 -3.06
C SER A 61 -14.26 -4.27 -4.03
N LEU A 62 -14.16 -4.53 -5.34
CA LEU A 62 -14.16 -3.53 -6.40
C LEU A 62 -13.10 -2.43 -6.20
N SER A 63 -12.03 -2.71 -5.45
CA SER A 63 -10.98 -1.74 -5.13
C SER A 63 -10.02 -1.57 -6.31
N ARG A 64 -10.15 -0.45 -7.02
CA ARG A 64 -9.24 -0.10 -8.13
C ARG A 64 -7.86 0.31 -7.64
N ASP A 65 -7.85 0.96 -6.47
CA ASP A 65 -6.66 1.59 -5.90
C ASP A 65 -5.60 0.55 -5.50
N THR A 66 -6.03 -0.55 -4.87
CA THR A 66 -5.15 -1.64 -4.44
C THR A 66 -4.53 -2.37 -5.64
N LEU A 67 -5.30 -2.63 -6.71
CA LEU A 67 -4.78 -3.23 -7.95
C LEU A 67 -3.76 -2.34 -8.64
N LEU A 68 -4.04 -1.04 -8.75
CA LEU A 68 -3.09 -0.06 -9.29
C LEU A 68 -1.78 -0.08 -8.51
N THR A 69 -1.87 -0.08 -7.17
CA THR A 69 -0.70 -0.12 -6.30
C THR A 69 0.11 -1.41 -6.50
N ALA A 70 -0.54 -2.56 -6.65
CA ALA A 70 0.13 -3.82 -6.97
C ALA A 70 0.88 -3.77 -8.31
N ILE A 71 0.24 -3.26 -9.37
CA ILE A 71 0.85 -3.10 -10.69
C ILE A 71 2.09 -2.20 -10.61
N LEU A 72 1.97 -1.04 -9.93
CA LEU A 72 3.08 -0.11 -9.76
C LEU A 72 4.25 -0.74 -9.01
N ILE A 73 3.99 -1.46 -7.92
CA ILE A 73 5.05 -2.11 -7.14
C ILE A 73 5.77 -3.19 -7.96
N LEU A 74 5.01 -4.07 -8.63
CA LEU A 74 5.59 -5.11 -9.47
C LEU A 74 6.41 -4.51 -10.61
N LEU A 75 5.93 -3.42 -11.21
CA LEU A 75 6.67 -2.68 -12.22
C LEU A 75 7.98 -2.10 -11.64
N ILE A 76 7.94 -1.45 -10.48
CA ILE A 76 9.14 -0.91 -9.81
C ILE A 76 10.16 -2.03 -9.55
N ILE A 77 9.72 -3.17 -8.99
CA ILE A 77 10.59 -4.32 -8.74
C ILE A 77 11.19 -4.84 -10.05
N GLN A 78 10.37 -5.02 -11.09
CA GLN A 78 10.81 -5.55 -12.37
C GLN A 78 11.84 -4.62 -13.03
N LEU A 79 11.57 -3.32 -13.05
CA LEU A 79 12.47 -2.31 -13.62
C LEU A 79 13.79 -2.22 -12.84
N SER A 80 13.73 -2.31 -11.51
CA SER A 80 14.94 -2.25 -10.66
C SER A 80 15.88 -3.44 -10.80
N ASN A 81 15.33 -4.61 -11.17
CA ASN A 81 16.11 -5.82 -11.42
C ASN A 81 16.63 -5.89 -12.85
N TYR A 82 16.20 -4.96 -13.70
CA TYR A 82 16.53 -4.97 -15.10
C TYR A 82 17.84 -4.25 -15.38
N LYS A 83 18.82 -4.95 -15.95
CA LYS A 83 20.08 -4.34 -16.38
C LYS A 83 19.93 -3.75 -17.78
N ILE A 84 19.95 -2.42 -17.89
CA ILE A 84 19.83 -1.71 -19.17
C ILE A 84 21.22 -1.60 -19.79
N HIS A 85 21.54 -2.50 -20.72
CA HIS A 85 22.82 -2.49 -21.44
C HIS A 85 22.67 -2.28 -22.95
N ASN A 86 21.49 -2.52 -23.53
CA ASN A 86 21.28 -2.46 -24.98
C ASN A 86 19.87 -1.99 -25.37
N LEU A 87 19.66 -1.70 -26.66
CA LEU A 87 18.36 -1.22 -27.17
C LEU A 87 17.21 -2.20 -26.87
N ARG A 88 17.46 -3.51 -27.01
CA ARG A 88 16.48 -4.57 -26.70
C ARG A 88 16.05 -4.55 -25.23
N SER A 89 16.95 -4.16 -24.33
CA SER A 89 16.67 -4.01 -22.91
C SER A 89 15.78 -2.78 -22.66
N ARG A 90 16.06 -1.65 -23.32
CA ARG A 90 15.21 -0.43 -23.26
C ARG A 90 13.80 -0.68 -23.81
N LEU A 91 13.69 -1.40 -24.93
CA LEU A 91 12.39 -1.78 -25.51
C LEU A 91 11.58 -2.65 -24.56
N ARG A 92 12.21 -3.60 -23.85
CA ARG A 92 11.50 -4.43 -22.85
C ARG A 92 10.99 -3.62 -21.66
N VAL A 93 11.76 -2.64 -21.20
CA VAL A 93 11.32 -1.68 -20.16
C VAL A 93 10.11 -0.87 -20.65
N LEU A 94 10.19 -0.32 -21.87
CA LEU A 94 9.08 0.42 -22.48
C LEU A 94 7.83 -0.45 -22.59
N LEU A 95 7.95 -1.68 -23.11
CA LEU A 95 6.84 -2.62 -23.21
C LEU A 95 6.24 -2.99 -21.86
N ALA A 96 7.06 -3.11 -20.81
CA ALA A 96 6.57 -3.35 -19.45
C ALA A 96 5.79 -2.16 -18.88
N ILE A 97 6.22 -0.93 -19.16
CA ILE A 97 5.50 0.29 -18.79
C ILE A 97 4.17 0.36 -19.56
N LEU A 98 4.20 0.15 -20.88
CA LEU A 98 3.02 0.16 -21.73
C LEU A 98 2.02 -0.93 -21.34
N SER A 99 2.49 -2.15 -21.05
CA SER A 99 1.62 -3.24 -20.58
C SER A 99 1.00 -2.94 -19.21
N GLY A 100 1.75 -2.31 -18.30
CA GLY A 100 1.24 -1.80 -17.04
C GLY A 100 0.12 -0.78 -17.22
N ILE A 101 0.28 0.17 -18.15
CA ILE A 101 -0.75 1.17 -18.52
C ILE A 101 -1.99 0.49 -19.11
N VAL A 102 -1.81 -0.45 -20.04
CA VAL A 102 -2.93 -1.19 -20.65
C VAL A 102 -3.69 -2.00 -19.60
N LEU A 103 -2.97 -2.73 -18.74
CA LEU A 103 -3.57 -3.51 -17.67
C LEU A 103 -4.35 -2.62 -16.69
N PHE A 104 -3.77 -1.46 -16.33
CA PHE A 104 -4.45 -0.46 -15.52
C PHE A 104 -5.76 0.00 -16.16
N THR A 105 -5.74 0.38 -17.44
CA THR A 105 -6.93 0.84 -18.17
C THR A 105 -7.99 -0.25 -18.20
N ILE A 106 -7.62 -1.51 -18.48
CA ILE A 106 -8.55 -2.64 -18.49
C ILE A 106 -9.21 -2.82 -17.12
N VAL A 107 -8.43 -2.85 -16.04
CA VAL A 107 -8.95 -2.98 -14.67
C VAL A 107 -9.87 -1.82 -14.32
N PHE A 108 -9.47 -0.59 -14.66
CA PHE A 108 -10.23 0.62 -14.37
C PHE A 108 -11.57 0.63 -15.11
N VAL A 109 -11.58 0.27 -16.40
CA VAL A 109 -12.78 0.17 -17.25
C VAL A 109 -13.69 -0.96 -16.77
N PHE A 110 -13.12 -2.14 -16.49
CA PHE A 110 -13.89 -3.29 -16.01
C PHE A 110 -14.63 -2.97 -14.70
N ILE A 111 -13.91 -2.49 -13.68
CA ILE A 111 -14.52 -2.10 -12.39
C ILE A 111 -15.39 -0.84 -12.56
N GLY A 112 -15.10 0.01 -13.54
CA GLY A 112 -15.95 1.10 -14.03
C GLY A 112 -17.34 0.61 -14.37
N ASN A 113 -17.41 -0.25 -15.37
CA ASN A 113 -18.64 -0.83 -15.90
C ASN A 113 -19.36 -1.71 -14.86
N SER A 114 -18.65 -2.46 -14.02
CA SER A 114 -19.29 -3.28 -12.99
C SER A 114 -19.97 -2.46 -11.88
N ARG A 115 -19.55 -1.20 -11.67
CA ARG A 115 -20.15 -0.29 -10.69
C ARG A 115 -21.21 0.64 -11.27
N ALA A 116 -21.16 0.91 -12.57
CA ALA A 116 -21.99 1.91 -13.22
C ALA A 116 -23.18 1.28 -13.95
N SER A 117 -24.38 1.79 -13.66
CA SER A 117 -25.58 1.62 -14.48
C SER A 117 -25.68 2.69 -15.59
N GLY A 118 -24.61 3.44 -15.89
CA GLY A 118 -24.65 4.71 -16.64
C GLY A 118 -23.48 4.93 -17.61
N GLY A 119 -23.74 5.74 -18.65
CA GLY A 119 -22.99 5.83 -19.91
C GLY A 119 -21.60 6.49 -19.91
N ASN A 120 -21.11 6.80 -21.12
CA ASN A 120 -19.70 7.10 -21.45
C ASN A 120 -19.05 8.28 -20.69
N ASP A 121 -19.83 9.24 -20.17
CA ASP A 121 -19.32 10.42 -19.43
C ASP A 121 -18.68 10.05 -18.06
N THR A 122 -18.87 8.81 -17.62
CA THR A 122 -18.46 8.33 -16.29
C THR A 122 -16.93 8.28 -16.11
N TYR A 123 -16.15 8.03 -17.17
CA TYR A 123 -14.70 7.85 -17.06
C TYR A 123 -13.93 9.15 -16.88
N LEU A 124 -14.24 10.16 -17.70
CA LEU A 124 -13.63 11.47 -17.61
C LEU A 124 -13.99 12.12 -16.28
N SER A 125 -15.25 11.99 -15.84
CA SER A 125 -15.71 12.46 -14.53
C SER A 125 -14.93 11.82 -13.37
N GLN A 126 -14.64 10.51 -13.45
CA GLN A 126 -13.81 9.85 -12.44
C GLN A 126 -12.36 10.34 -12.45
N PHE A 127 -11.74 10.48 -13.62
CA PHE A 127 -10.38 11.02 -13.72
C PHE A 127 -10.32 12.44 -13.14
N ILE A 128 -11.24 13.32 -13.54
CA ILE A 128 -11.35 14.69 -13.04
C ILE A 128 -11.63 14.72 -11.53
N GLY A 129 -12.48 13.81 -11.05
CA GLY A 129 -12.91 13.72 -9.65
C GLY A 129 -11.82 13.27 -8.67
N TYR A 130 -10.97 12.33 -9.10
CA TYR A 130 -9.87 11.81 -8.28
C TYR A 130 -8.55 12.56 -8.46
N PHE A 131 -8.31 13.22 -9.59
CA PHE A 131 -7.05 13.94 -9.83
C PHE A 131 -7.20 15.48 -9.69
N PRO A 132 -7.65 16.28 -10.67
CA PRO A 132 -7.82 17.74 -10.52
C PRO A 132 -8.64 18.17 -9.30
N SER A 133 -9.77 17.49 -9.04
CA SER A 133 -10.66 17.90 -7.95
C SER A 133 -10.04 17.70 -6.56
N SER A 134 -9.03 16.82 -6.42
CA SER A 134 -8.29 16.66 -5.16
C SER A 134 -7.49 17.93 -4.80
N TYR A 135 -6.96 18.65 -5.81
CA TYR A 135 -6.30 19.93 -5.62
C TYR A 135 -7.28 21.05 -5.31
N ASN A 136 -8.46 21.05 -5.92
CA ASN A 136 -9.52 22.02 -5.59
C ASN A 136 -9.98 21.87 -4.14
N ARG A 137 -10.07 20.64 -3.64
CA ARG A 137 -10.36 20.37 -2.21
C ARG A 137 -9.21 20.84 -1.31
N LEU A 138 -7.96 20.63 -1.71
CA LEU A 138 -6.81 21.19 -0.99
C LEU A 138 -6.89 22.72 -0.92
N ALA A 139 -7.20 23.40 -2.03
CA ALA A 139 -7.35 24.85 -2.05
C ALA A 139 -8.48 25.30 -1.11
N ALA A 140 -9.66 24.66 -1.16
CA ALA A 140 -10.76 24.94 -0.26
C ALA A 140 -10.40 24.71 1.23
N LEU A 141 -9.58 23.69 1.51
CA LEU A 141 -9.07 23.40 2.86
C LEU A 141 -8.10 24.49 3.36
N ILE A 142 -7.20 24.97 2.48
CA ILE A 142 -6.26 26.06 2.80
C ILE A 142 -7.02 27.37 3.04
N GLU A 143 -8.05 27.65 2.23
CA GLU A 143 -8.93 28.83 2.38
C GLU A 143 -9.88 28.73 3.58
N GLY A 144 -9.92 27.60 4.29
CA GLY A 144 -10.83 27.37 5.42
C GLY A 144 -12.29 27.14 5.01
N LYS A 145 -12.59 27.02 3.72
CA LYS A 145 -13.95 26.70 3.19
C LYS A 145 -14.32 25.24 3.39
N LEU A 146 -13.33 24.37 3.57
CA LEU A 146 -13.48 22.94 3.79
C LEU A 146 -12.75 22.55 5.07
N GLN A 147 -13.46 21.91 5.99
CA GLN A 147 -12.88 21.37 7.23
C GLN A 147 -13.15 19.87 7.26
N PHE A 148 -12.09 19.07 7.24
CA PHE A 148 -12.21 17.62 7.35
C PHE A 148 -12.48 17.22 8.80
N PRO A 149 -13.26 16.16 9.04
CA PRO A 149 -13.39 15.59 10.38
C PRO A 149 -12.02 15.21 10.93
N SER A 150 -11.82 15.38 12.24
CA SER A 150 -10.56 15.05 12.92
C SER A 150 -9.33 15.78 12.35
N SER A 151 -9.52 16.96 11.76
CA SER A 151 -8.40 17.83 11.38
C SER A 151 -7.69 18.39 12.61
N GLY A 152 -6.38 18.57 12.53
CA GLY A 152 -5.57 19.17 13.60
C GLY A 152 -5.09 18.21 14.70
N ILE A 153 -5.52 16.94 14.68
CA ILE A 153 -5.14 15.94 15.70
C ILE A 153 -4.18 14.87 15.19
N GLY A 154 -3.72 14.97 13.94
CA GLY A 154 -2.76 14.01 13.37
C GLY A 154 -3.38 12.71 12.87
N TYR A 155 -4.71 12.61 12.78
CA TYR A 155 -5.42 11.38 12.44
C TYR A 155 -4.99 10.82 11.07
N TYR A 156 -4.96 11.65 10.03
CA TYR A 156 -4.71 11.17 8.65
C TYR A 156 -3.26 10.71 8.44
N SER A 157 -2.33 11.34 9.13
CA SER A 157 -0.88 11.09 9.06
C SER A 157 -0.43 9.96 9.99
N THR A 158 -1.31 9.51 10.88
CA THR A 158 -1.06 8.38 11.80
C THR A 158 -2.13 7.29 11.68
N GLN A 159 -2.92 7.32 10.60
CA GLN A 159 -4.06 6.44 10.40
C GLN A 159 -3.70 4.95 10.51
N GLY A 160 -2.50 4.55 10.08
CA GLY A 160 -2.02 3.18 10.17
C GLY A 160 -1.79 2.66 11.58
N LEU A 161 -1.68 3.55 12.57
CA LEU A 161 -1.66 3.21 13.99
C LEU A 161 -3.08 3.00 14.51
N TRP A 162 -4.00 3.92 14.21
CA TRP A 162 -5.41 3.85 14.63
C TRP A 162 -6.13 2.66 14.01
N ASP A 163 -5.82 2.31 12.77
CA ASP A 163 -6.48 1.24 12.02
C ASP A 163 -5.75 -0.10 12.09
N PHE A 164 -4.85 -0.29 13.05
CA PHE A 164 -4.06 -1.51 13.13
C PHE A 164 -4.96 -2.76 13.29
N PRO A 165 -4.88 -3.78 12.40
CA PRO A 165 -5.95 -4.76 12.20
C PRO A 165 -6.26 -5.64 13.41
N VAL A 166 -5.27 -5.91 14.25
CA VAL A 166 -5.41 -6.74 15.46
C VAL A 166 -5.41 -5.87 16.71
N LEU A 167 -4.37 -5.06 16.89
CA LEU A 167 -4.17 -4.24 18.07
C LEU A 167 -5.25 -3.17 18.27
N SER A 168 -5.77 -2.54 17.21
CA SER A 168 -6.80 -1.51 17.35
C SER A 168 -8.08 -2.08 17.96
N ASN A 169 -8.46 -3.30 17.59
CA ASN A 169 -9.65 -3.96 18.14
C ASN A 169 -9.41 -4.48 19.56
N ILE A 170 -8.22 -5.02 19.86
CA ILE A 170 -7.90 -5.55 21.20
C ILE A 170 -7.79 -4.43 22.23
N PHE A 171 -7.11 -3.34 21.87
CA PHE A 171 -6.84 -2.24 22.79
C PHE A 171 -7.81 -1.07 22.64
N ASN A 172 -8.72 -1.12 21.67
CA ASN A 172 -9.69 -0.06 21.41
C ASN A 172 -9.02 1.32 21.28
N PHE A 173 -8.03 1.44 20.39
CA PHE A 173 -7.20 2.65 20.25
C PHE A 173 -8.02 3.94 20.02
N TYR A 174 -9.15 3.82 19.31
CA TYR A 174 -10.10 4.92 19.14
C TYR A 174 -10.72 5.40 20.46
N SER A 175 -11.09 4.49 21.38
CA SER A 175 -11.58 4.88 22.71
C SER A 175 -10.48 5.53 23.54
N ILE A 176 -9.31 4.90 23.59
CA ILE A 176 -8.17 5.43 24.35
C ILE A 176 -7.82 6.85 23.90
N GLY A 177 -7.71 7.09 22.58
CA GLY A 177 -7.39 8.42 22.09
C GLY A 177 -8.46 9.47 22.43
N ARG A 178 -9.75 9.10 22.40
CA ARG A 178 -10.84 10.00 22.83
C ARG A 178 -10.83 10.26 24.33
N GLU A 179 -10.53 9.25 25.14
CA GLU A 179 -10.34 9.40 26.59
C GLU A 179 -9.16 10.32 26.93
N MET A 180 -8.14 10.35 26.06
CA MET A 180 -7.03 11.31 26.13
C MET A 180 -7.38 12.70 25.58
N GLY A 181 -8.64 12.94 25.20
CA GLY A 181 -9.14 14.23 24.73
C GLY A 181 -8.95 14.50 23.23
N LEU A 182 -8.59 13.50 22.43
CA LEU A 182 -8.52 13.64 20.97
C LEU A 182 -9.92 13.51 20.35
N ASP A 183 -10.25 14.41 19.42
CA ASP A 183 -11.50 14.35 18.63
C ASP A 183 -11.40 13.32 17.49
N LEU A 184 -11.15 12.07 17.87
CA LEU A 184 -11.05 10.94 16.96
C LEU A 184 -12.45 10.44 16.54
N PRO A 185 -12.59 9.93 15.31
CA PRO A 185 -13.85 9.40 14.83
C PRO A 185 -14.19 8.09 15.56
N LEU A 186 -15.44 7.64 15.49
CA LEU A 186 -15.85 6.37 16.13
C LEU A 186 -15.21 5.15 15.46
N SER A 187 -14.87 5.28 14.19
CA SER A 187 -14.20 4.27 13.37
C SER A 187 -13.68 4.89 12.08
N ASN A 188 -12.87 4.15 11.33
CA ASN A 188 -12.49 4.53 9.97
C ASN A 188 -13.72 4.77 9.07
N LEU A 189 -14.75 3.91 9.16
CA LEU A 189 -15.96 4.04 8.36
C LEU A 189 -16.75 5.32 8.71
N ASP A 190 -16.81 5.65 9.99
CA ASP A 190 -17.42 6.89 10.48
C ASP A 190 -16.69 8.10 9.87
N ASN A 191 -15.36 8.16 10.00
CA ASN A 191 -14.54 9.20 9.38
C ASN A 191 -14.74 9.30 7.87
N TRP A 192 -14.70 8.16 7.18
CA TRP A 192 -14.94 8.09 5.74
C TRP A 192 -16.29 8.69 5.36
N SER A 193 -17.36 8.39 6.11
CA SER A 193 -18.69 8.93 5.86
C SER A 193 -18.77 10.44 6.12
N GLN A 194 -18.15 10.91 7.20
CA GLN A 194 -18.15 12.33 7.58
C GLN A 194 -17.41 13.19 6.55
N GLN A 195 -16.41 12.65 5.86
CA GLN A 195 -15.74 13.36 4.76
C GLN A 195 -16.69 13.68 3.60
N PHE A 196 -17.64 12.79 3.26
CA PHE A 196 -18.65 13.09 2.24
C PHE A 196 -19.52 14.28 2.64
N THR A 197 -19.92 14.31 3.90
CA THR A 197 -20.72 15.40 4.47
C THR A 197 -19.93 16.71 4.46
N ALA A 198 -18.66 16.68 4.90
CA ALA A 198 -17.78 17.86 4.90
C ALA A 198 -17.62 18.44 3.48
N VAL A 199 -17.28 17.61 2.50
CA VAL A 199 -17.11 18.02 1.10
C VAL A 199 -18.42 18.59 0.53
N SER A 200 -19.56 17.95 0.81
CA SER A 200 -20.86 18.44 0.37
C SER A 200 -21.22 19.79 1.00
N SER A 201 -20.92 19.98 2.29
CA SER A 201 -21.22 21.22 3.02
C SER A 201 -20.40 22.41 2.51
N SER A 202 -19.22 22.16 1.95
CA SER A 202 -18.36 23.15 1.30
C SER A 202 -18.76 23.46 -0.16
N GLY A 203 -19.89 22.93 -0.64
CA GLY A 203 -20.37 23.14 -2.01
C GLY A 203 -19.59 22.38 -3.09
N LEU A 204 -18.75 21.42 -2.70
CA LEU A 204 -17.98 20.60 -3.62
C LEU A 204 -18.72 19.29 -3.96
N ASN A 205 -18.34 18.65 -5.06
CA ASN A 205 -18.96 17.41 -5.49
C ASN A 205 -18.67 16.28 -4.49
N ARG A 206 -19.71 15.86 -3.74
CA ARG A 206 -19.65 14.80 -2.73
C ARG A 206 -19.21 13.44 -3.27
N SER A 207 -19.35 13.16 -4.56
CA SER A 207 -18.98 11.87 -5.14
C SER A 207 -17.49 11.54 -5.04
N PHE A 208 -16.66 12.53 -4.70
CA PHE A 208 -15.25 12.30 -4.41
C PHE A 208 -14.83 13.09 -3.17
N ILE A 209 -14.16 12.42 -2.25
CA ILE A 209 -13.77 12.98 -0.95
C ILE A 209 -12.27 13.15 -0.77
N TRP A 210 -11.48 12.54 -1.64
CA TRP A 210 -10.03 12.46 -1.44
C TRP A 210 -9.36 13.82 -1.65
N LEU A 211 -8.54 14.18 -0.66
CA LEU A 211 -7.50 15.19 -0.76
C LEU A 211 -6.25 14.58 -1.38
N THR A 212 -5.34 15.45 -1.82
CA THR A 212 -3.97 15.05 -2.09
C THR A 212 -3.26 14.66 -0.79
N THR A 213 -2.11 13.99 -0.89
CA THR A 213 -1.25 13.70 0.27
C THR A 213 -0.87 15.00 0.99
N TYR A 214 -0.66 16.09 0.25
CA TYR A 214 -0.43 17.42 0.83
C TYR A 214 -1.64 17.95 1.60
N GLY A 215 -2.86 17.71 1.10
CA GLY A 215 -4.08 18.12 1.78
C GLY A 215 -4.31 17.38 3.08
N PHE A 216 -4.06 16.07 3.11
CA PHE A 216 -4.15 15.31 4.37
C PHE A 216 -3.09 15.76 5.40
N ALA A 217 -1.85 15.97 4.98
CA ALA A 217 -0.81 16.51 5.86
C ALA A 217 -1.16 17.93 6.36
N PHE A 218 -1.74 18.78 5.50
CA PHE A 218 -2.19 20.11 5.89
C PHE A 218 -3.42 20.07 6.82
N ALA A 219 -4.33 19.12 6.63
CA ALA A 219 -5.47 18.92 7.53
C ALA A 219 -4.99 18.62 8.96
N ASP A 220 -3.94 17.81 9.11
CA ASP A 220 -3.39 17.45 10.41
C ASP A 220 -2.47 18.52 11.01
N PHE A 221 -1.56 19.08 10.23
CA PHE A 221 -0.44 19.88 10.75
C PHE A 221 -0.38 21.30 10.18
N ARG A 222 -1.34 21.70 9.33
CA ARG A 222 -1.29 22.97 8.60
C ARG A 222 0.05 23.12 7.87
N TRP A 223 0.68 24.29 7.97
CA TRP A 223 2.00 24.57 7.40
C TRP A 223 3.13 23.75 8.01
N PHE A 224 2.95 23.19 9.22
CA PHE A 224 3.92 22.27 9.83
C PHE A 224 3.93 20.88 9.17
N GLY A 225 3.04 20.62 8.20
CA GLY A 225 3.06 19.40 7.40
C GLY A 225 4.38 19.15 6.65
N ILE A 226 5.24 20.17 6.49
CA ILE A 226 6.60 19.98 5.98
C ILE A 226 7.41 18.96 6.79
N PHE A 227 7.22 18.90 8.11
CA PHE A 227 7.92 17.92 8.97
C PHE A 227 7.45 16.49 8.71
N TYR A 228 6.17 16.30 8.39
CA TYR A 228 5.65 15.01 7.95
C TYR A 228 6.34 14.53 6.67
N PHE A 229 6.57 15.43 5.71
CA PHE A 229 7.27 15.10 4.47
C PHE A 229 8.76 14.84 4.67
N LEU A 230 9.42 15.60 5.55
CA LEU A 230 10.81 15.32 5.93
C LEU A 230 10.94 13.94 6.58
N PHE A 231 10.06 13.62 7.53
CA PHE A 231 10.05 12.32 8.21
C PHE A 231 9.77 11.18 7.23
N SER A 232 8.66 11.23 6.50
CA SER A 232 8.31 10.19 5.52
C SER A 232 9.38 10.05 4.42
N GLY A 233 9.97 11.16 3.97
CA GLY A 233 11.10 11.17 3.05
C GLY A 233 12.34 10.48 3.59
N CYS A 234 12.69 10.71 4.87
CA CYS A 234 13.79 10.00 5.52
C CYS A 234 13.54 8.49 5.58
N PHE A 235 12.33 8.05 5.93
CA PHE A 235 11.98 6.62 5.95
C PHE A 235 12.05 6.00 4.55
N ILE A 236 11.55 6.69 3.53
CA ILE A 236 11.65 6.24 2.13
C ILE A 236 13.13 6.16 1.72
N GLY A 237 13.95 7.13 2.11
CA GLY A 237 15.40 7.15 1.84
C GLY A 237 16.14 5.99 2.50
N ILE A 238 15.81 5.65 3.75
CA ILE A 238 16.35 4.48 4.45
C ILE A 238 15.92 3.20 3.73
N ALA A 239 14.64 3.05 3.39
CA ALA A 239 14.15 1.90 2.63
C ALA A 239 14.86 1.77 1.27
N TYR A 240 15.10 2.89 0.58
CA TYR A 240 15.86 2.93 -0.67
C TYR A 240 17.30 2.46 -0.50
N TYR A 241 18.00 2.91 0.54
CA TYR A 241 19.35 2.45 0.84
C TYR A 241 19.39 0.93 1.00
N TYR A 242 18.48 0.37 1.81
CA TYR A 242 18.35 -1.07 2.00
C TYR A 242 17.96 -1.81 0.72
N PHE A 243 17.16 -1.19 -0.14
CA PHE A 243 16.74 -1.74 -1.43
C PHE A 243 17.92 -1.82 -2.41
N ARG A 244 18.73 -0.75 -2.48
CA ARG A 244 19.95 -0.69 -3.28
C ARG A 244 20.97 -1.74 -2.87
N ASN A 245 21.06 -2.01 -1.58
CA ASN A 245 21.90 -3.07 -1.00
C ASN A 245 21.27 -4.47 -1.08
N ARG A 246 20.20 -4.64 -1.87
CA ARG A 246 19.52 -5.93 -2.11
C ARG A 246 18.93 -6.60 -0.88
N SER A 247 18.81 -5.90 0.25
CA SER A 247 18.24 -6.49 1.47
C SER A 247 16.76 -6.86 1.30
N LEU A 248 16.29 -7.82 2.09
CA LEU A 248 14.88 -8.25 2.10
C LEU A 248 13.95 -7.11 2.54
N ILE A 249 14.30 -6.40 3.62
CA ILE A 249 13.49 -5.30 4.16
C ILE A 249 13.34 -4.19 3.11
N GLY A 250 14.44 -3.77 2.48
CA GLY A 250 14.40 -2.75 1.43
C GLY A 250 13.60 -3.20 0.20
N GLY A 251 13.78 -4.45 -0.22
CA GLY A 251 13.01 -5.09 -1.29
C GLY A 251 11.50 -5.03 -1.14
N ILE A 252 11.03 -5.19 0.10
CA ILE A 252 9.62 -5.22 0.45
C ILE A 252 9.09 -3.79 0.67
N MET A 253 9.79 -2.99 1.48
CA MET A 253 9.31 -1.68 1.92
C MET A 253 9.43 -0.62 0.84
N TYR A 254 10.56 -0.53 0.14
CA TYR A 254 10.83 0.61 -0.75
C TYR A 254 9.86 0.70 -1.93
N PRO A 255 9.60 -0.36 -2.71
CA PRO A 255 8.67 -0.27 -3.85
C PRO A 255 7.27 0.18 -3.43
N TYR A 256 6.80 -0.29 -2.28
CA TYR A 256 5.50 0.11 -1.73
C TYR A 256 5.53 1.57 -1.27
N LEU A 257 6.52 1.98 -0.47
CA LEU A 257 6.59 3.36 0.02
C LEU A 257 6.77 4.39 -1.11
N LEU A 258 7.50 4.03 -2.18
CA LEU A 258 7.65 4.86 -3.38
C LEU A 258 6.30 5.17 -4.06
N THR A 259 5.29 4.29 -3.91
CA THR A 259 3.95 4.57 -4.43
C THR A 259 3.30 5.79 -3.78
N THR A 260 3.68 6.16 -2.54
CA THR A 260 3.26 7.42 -1.90
C THR A 260 3.70 8.62 -2.72
N VAL A 261 4.95 8.61 -3.20
CA VAL A 261 5.52 9.70 -3.99
C VAL A 261 4.89 9.73 -5.38
N ILE A 262 4.75 8.56 -6.01
CA ILE A 262 4.13 8.46 -7.34
C ILE A 262 2.68 8.92 -7.28
N LYS A 263 1.92 8.51 -6.26
CA LYS A 263 0.48 8.79 -6.11
C LYS A 263 0.18 9.93 -5.14
N TRP A 264 1.02 10.97 -5.15
CA TRP A 264 0.89 12.14 -4.27
C TRP A 264 -0.46 12.88 -4.36
N TRP A 265 -1.22 12.69 -5.44
CA TRP A 265 -2.59 13.18 -5.60
C TRP A 265 -3.65 12.36 -4.82
N SER A 266 -3.25 11.29 -4.14
CA SER A 266 -4.11 10.41 -3.35
C SER A 266 -3.72 10.48 -1.86
N ILE A 267 -4.34 9.64 -1.03
CA ILE A 267 -3.92 9.42 0.36
C ILE A 267 -2.47 8.99 0.44
N SER A 268 -1.80 9.41 1.52
CA SER A 268 -0.42 9.03 1.76
C SER A 268 -0.34 7.56 2.19
N TYR A 269 0.18 6.70 1.31
CA TYR A 269 0.32 5.27 1.62
C TYR A 269 1.15 5.02 2.87
N PHE A 270 2.21 5.81 3.08
CA PHE A 270 3.03 5.82 4.30
C PHE A 270 2.19 5.85 5.60
N SER A 271 1.07 6.58 5.60
CA SER A 271 0.22 6.75 6.78
C SER A 271 -0.91 5.73 6.88
N THR A 272 -1.04 4.80 5.93
CA THR A 272 -2.13 3.81 5.92
C THR A 272 -1.80 2.57 6.75
N ARG A 273 -2.85 1.83 7.15
CA ARG A 273 -2.73 0.50 7.76
C ARG A 273 -1.87 -0.46 6.93
N THR A 274 -1.92 -0.34 5.61
CA THR A 274 -1.15 -1.17 4.70
C THR A 274 0.35 -1.04 4.97
N THR A 275 0.85 0.15 5.33
CA THR A 275 2.26 0.34 5.75
C THR A 275 2.61 -0.51 6.96
N SER A 276 1.77 -0.49 8.00
CA SER A 276 1.97 -1.31 9.21
C SER A 276 2.07 -2.80 8.87
N ILE A 277 1.23 -3.28 7.95
CA ILE A 277 1.24 -4.67 7.48
C ILE A 277 2.53 -4.99 6.71
N PHE A 278 2.99 -4.09 5.84
CA PHE A 278 4.27 -4.23 5.14
C PHE A 278 5.45 -4.32 6.10
N VAL A 279 5.48 -3.49 7.16
CA VAL A 279 6.50 -3.55 8.21
C VAL A 279 6.50 -4.90 8.90
N ILE A 280 5.33 -5.39 9.32
CA ILE A 280 5.20 -6.70 9.99
C ILE A 280 5.70 -7.82 9.08
N VAL A 281 5.26 -7.86 7.82
CA VAL A 281 5.69 -8.87 6.86
C VAL A 281 7.20 -8.81 6.62
N ALA A 282 7.77 -7.61 6.45
CA ALA A 282 9.20 -7.44 6.28
C ALA A 282 9.99 -7.97 7.50
N VAL A 283 9.53 -7.67 8.72
CA VAL A 283 10.16 -8.14 9.97
C VAL A 283 10.02 -9.66 10.10
N LEU A 284 8.84 -10.23 9.84
CA LEU A 284 8.62 -11.68 9.93
C LEU A 284 9.48 -12.45 8.92
N ILE A 285 9.57 -11.99 7.68
CA ILE A 285 10.39 -12.62 6.65
C ILE A 285 11.88 -12.50 7.00
N TRP A 286 12.31 -11.32 7.49
CA TRP A 286 13.67 -11.14 7.95
C TRP A 286 14.01 -12.09 9.11
N PHE A 287 13.13 -12.20 10.11
CA PHE A 287 13.32 -13.10 11.24
C PHE A 287 13.35 -14.58 10.83
N LEU A 288 12.45 -15.01 9.93
CA LEU A 288 12.46 -16.35 9.36
C LEU A 288 13.76 -16.64 8.60
N SER A 289 14.25 -15.67 7.82
CA SER A 289 15.51 -15.81 7.09
C SER A 289 16.71 -15.98 8.04
N PHE A 290 16.69 -15.26 9.16
CA PHE A 290 17.72 -15.35 10.20
C PHE A 290 17.72 -16.73 10.87
N ILE A 291 16.55 -17.25 11.27
CA ILE A 291 16.42 -18.59 11.86
C ILE A 291 16.92 -19.67 10.89
N LEU A 292 16.49 -19.62 9.63
CA LEU A 292 16.90 -20.58 8.61
C LEU A 292 18.41 -20.57 8.41
N HIS A 293 19.03 -19.39 8.33
CA HIS A 293 20.47 -19.26 8.21
C HIS A 293 21.21 -19.87 9.42
N ALA A 294 20.77 -19.58 10.64
CA ALA A 294 21.35 -20.14 11.86
C ALA A 294 21.27 -21.68 11.90
N SER A 295 20.13 -22.25 11.47
CA SER A 295 19.95 -23.71 11.40
C SER A 295 20.88 -24.40 10.39
N LEU A 296 21.17 -23.75 9.27
CA LEU A 296 22.07 -24.28 8.24
C LEU A 296 23.52 -24.31 8.71
N LEU A 297 23.97 -23.26 9.42
CA LEU A 297 25.31 -23.20 10.00
C LEU A 297 25.54 -24.36 11.00
N ARG A 298 24.56 -24.59 11.89
CA ARG A 298 24.63 -25.69 12.87
C ARG A 298 24.71 -27.07 12.22
N LYS A 299 23.99 -27.27 11.10
CA LYS A 299 24.02 -28.55 10.36
C LYS A 299 25.40 -28.78 9.74
N ASN A 300 26.03 -27.74 9.17
CA ASN A 300 27.34 -27.85 8.56
C ASN A 300 28.44 -28.18 9.59
N GLU A 301 28.38 -27.58 10.79
CA GLU A 301 29.29 -27.91 11.89
C GLU A 301 29.15 -29.38 12.32
N SER A 302 27.91 -29.89 12.48
CA SER A 302 27.68 -31.29 12.86
C SER A 302 28.19 -32.31 11.83
N SER A 303 28.07 -32.01 10.52
CA SER A 303 28.59 -32.88 9.47
C SER A 303 30.12 -32.93 9.44
N SER A 304 30.79 -31.81 9.77
CA SER A 304 32.26 -31.76 9.83
C SER A 304 32.85 -32.61 10.96
N LEU A 305 32.16 -32.67 12.11
CA LEU A 305 32.58 -33.48 13.26
C LEU A 305 32.48 -34.99 12.98
N ILE A 306 31.44 -35.42 12.27
CA ILE A 306 31.25 -36.84 11.90
C ILE A 306 32.35 -37.33 10.96
N VAL A 307 32.75 -36.51 9.98
CA VAL A 307 33.81 -36.87 9.02
C VAL A 307 35.19 -36.95 9.68
N SER A 308 35.45 -36.14 10.71
CA SER A 308 36.72 -36.21 11.46
C SER A 308 36.83 -37.42 12.39
N GLY A 309 35.72 -38.05 12.77
CA GLY A 309 35.67 -39.17 13.72
C GLY A 309 35.79 -40.57 13.09
N THR A 310 35.65 -40.72 11.77
CA THR A 310 35.73 -42.02 11.08
C THR A 310 37.09 -42.30 10.42
N GLY A 311 38.09 -41.48 10.71
CA GLY A 311 39.44 -41.57 10.13
C GLY A 311 40.53 -42.05 11.09
N GLN A 312 40.17 -42.67 12.22
CA GLN A 312 41.11 -43.34 13.13
C GLN A 312 40.88 -44.85 13.15
#